data_AF-A0A5E4HVN8-F1
#
_entry.id   AF-A0A5E4HVN8-F1
#
_cell.length_a   1.000
_cell.length_b   1.000
_cell.length_c   1.000
_cell.angle_alpha   90.00
_cell.angle_beta   90.00
_cell.angle_gamma   90.00
#
_symmetry.space_group_name_H-M   'P 1'
#
loop_
_entity.id
_entity.type
_entity.pdbx_description
1 polymer ?
#
loop_
_entity_poly.entity_id
_entity_poly.type
_entity_poly.pdbx_seq_one_letter_code
_entity_poly.pdbx_strand_id
1 'polypeptide(L)'
;MSQREELEKLAKACEECSGKDIASLDEHLEKCPACQEYKMKAEKINQMMEAVHMLALKPDEERRKILSARMEQFANMPEDKRMTAISDMLDSIAELPEEDRIKIVKSRTDIITSLPEQKKDVLMGTLKKVMAGWTHDRKMMEKQAVMAATQDYFILKRMMVRMMFEKMLE
;
A
#
# COMPACT_ATOMS: atom_id res chain seq x y z
N MET A 1 -8.56 6.03 3.93
CA MET A 1 -9.50 4.97 3.55
C MET A 1 -8.69 3.96 2.76
N SER A 2 -8.61 2.72 3.22
CA SER A 2 -7.81 1.66 2.57
C SER A 2 -8.47 1.13 1.30
N GLN A 3 -7.73 0.39 0.48
CA GLN A 3 -8.29 -0.32 -0.68
C GLN A 3 -9.40 -1.29 -0.30
N ARG A 4 -9.29 -2.00 0.83
CA ARG A 4 -10.35 -2.85 1.36
C ARG A 4 -11.60 -2.06 1.75
N GLU A 5 -11.44 -0.95 2.46
CA GLU A 5 -12.58 -0.10 2.85
C GLU A 5 -13.29 0.47 1.63
N GLU A 6 -12.55 0.84 0.57
CA GLU A 6 -13.14 1.29 -0.69
C GLU A 6 -13.88 0.15 -1.41
N LEU A 7 -13.33 -1.07 -1.45
CA LEU A 7 -14.04 -2.23 -2.01
C LEU A 7 -15.32 -2.55 -1.24
N GLU A 8 -15.28 -2.51 0.10
CA GLU A 8 -16.47 -2.69 0.94
C GLU A 8 -17.53 -1.61 0.70
N LYS A 9 -17.09 -0.36 0.51
CA LYS A 9 -17.98 0.76 0.19
C LYS A 9 -18.63 0.60 -1.18
N LEU A 10 -17.86 0.20 -2.19
CA LEU A 10 -18.39 -0.08 -3.53
C LEU A 10 -19.38 -1.26 -3.49
N ALA A 11 -19.07 -2.32 -2.73
CA ALA A 11 -19.96 -3.46 -2.56
C ALA A 11 -21.28 -3.07 -1.88
N LYS A 12 -21.23 -2.27 -0.81
CA LYS A 12 -22.44 -1.74 -0.14
C LYS A 12 -23.27 -0.86 -1.07
N ALA A 13 -22.63 0.02 -1.85
CA ALA A 13 -23.32 0.84 -2.84
C ALA A 13 -23.99 -0.01 -3.93
N CYS A 14 -23.34 -1.10 -4.38
CA CYS A 14 -23.95 -2.08 -5.28
C CYS A 14 -25.16 -2.78 -4.64
N GLU A 15 -25.06 -3.20 -3.38
CA GLU A 15 -26.15 -3.87 -2.65
C GLU A 15 -27.38 -2.96 -2.47
N GLU A 16 -27.15 -1.69 -2.13
CA GLU A 16 -28.22 -0.69 -2.04
C GLU A 16 -28.89 -0.43 -3.40
N CYS A 17 -28.10 -0.47 -4.49
CA CYS A 17 -28.60 -0.26 -5.85
C CYS A 17 -29.36 -1.48 -6.40
N SER A 18 -28.93 -2.70 -6.07
CA SER A 18 -29.58 -3.92 -6.53
C SER A 18 -30.87 -4.21 -5.78
N GLY A 19 -30.96 -3.80 -4.51
CA GLY A 19 -32.12 -4.07 -3.66
C GLY A 19 -32.27 -5.56 -3.33
N LYS A 20 -33.35 -5.92 -2.63
CA LYS A 20 -33.55 -7.28 -2.09
C LYS A 20 -34.11 -8.30 -3.09
N ASP A 21 -34.60 -7.86 -4.25
CA ASP A 21 -35.39 -8.68 -5.19
C ASP A 21 -34.71 -8.89 -6.56
N ILE A 22 -33.37 -8.80 -6.64
CA ILE A 22 -32.66 -9.16 -7.87
C ILE A 22 -32.63 -10.68 -8.07
N ALA A 23 -33.09 -11.12 -9.25
CA ALA A 23 -33.01 -12.52 -9.66
C ALA A 23 -31.56 -12.99 -9.87
N SER A 24 -30.66 -12.07 -10.25
CA SER A 24 -29.23 -12.33 -10.46
C SER A 24 -28.39 -11.08 -10.20
N LEU A 25 -27.35 -11.22 -9.38
CA LEU A 25 -26.37 -10.16 -9.12
C LEU A 25 -25.51 -9.87 -10.35
N ASP A 26 -25.11 -10.91 -11.08
CA ASP A 26 -24.28 -10.78 -12.29
C ASP A 26 -25.02 -9.98 -13.36
N GLU A 27 -26.30 -10.26 -13.56
CA GLU A 27 -27.15 -9.53 -14.51
C GLU A 27 -27.30 -8.05 -14.11
N HIS A 28 -27.42 -7.76 -12.81
CA HIS A 28 -27.48 -6.39 -12.32
C HIS A 28 -26.17 -5.64 -12.56
N LEU A 29 -25.02 -6.26 -12.27
CA LEU A 29 -23.69 -5.68 -12.52
C LEU A 29 -23.44 -5.41 -14.01
N GLU A 30 -24.05 -6.18 -14.91
CA GLU A 30 -23.97 -5.95 -16.35
C GLU A 30 -24.91 -4.86 -16.86
N LYS A 31 -26.08 -4.67 -16.23
CA LYS A 31 -27.13 -3.77 -16.75
C LYS A 31 -27.22 -2.42 -16.05
N CYS A 32 -26.81 -2.33 -14.79
CA CYS A 32 -26.89 -1.09 -14.01
C CYS A 32 -25.65 -0.20 -14.29
N PRO A 33 -25.81 1.01 -14.85
CA PRO A 33 -24.68 1.87 -15.19
C PRO A 33 -23.83 2.27 -13.97
N ALA A 34 -24.46 2.53 -12.82
CA ALA A 34 -23.74 2.87 -11.59
C ALA A 34 -22.87 1.69 -11.11
N CYS A 35 -23.42 0.47 -11.12
CA CYS A 35 -22.71 -0.71 -10.69
C CYS A 35 -21.63 -1.16 -11.69
N GLN A 36 -21.77 -0.84 -12.99
CA GLN A 36 -20.68 -0.97 -13.95
C GLN A 36 -19.50 -0.06 -13.60
N GLU A 37 -19.75 1.19 -13.20
CA GLU A 37 -18.68 2.08 -12.73
C GLU A 37 -18.01 1.56 -11.45
N TYR A 38 -18.79 1.04 -10.52
CA TYR A 38 -18.26 0.44 -9.29
C TYR A 38 -17.42 -0.80 -9.59
N LYS A 39 -17.87 -1.66 -10.52
CA LYS A 39 -17.11 -2.81 -11.02
C LYS A 39 -15.77 -2.38 -11.61
N MET A 40 -15.74 -1.40 -12.51
CA MET A 40 -14.49 -0.91 -13.11
C MET A 40 -13.51 -0.38 -12.04
N LYS A 41 -14.02 0.32 -11.02
CA LYS A 41 -13.19 0.79 -9.90
C LYS A 41 -12.65 -0.38 -9.08
N ALA A 42 -13.48 -1.36 -8.77
CA ALA A 42 -13.08 -2.56 -8.02
C ALA A 42 -12.03 -3.39 -8.79
N GLU A 43 -12.21 -3.59 -10.10
CA GLU A 43 -11.25 -4.29 -10.96
C GLU A 43 -9.89 -3.58 -10.97
N LYS A 44 -9.88 -2.25 -11.04
CA LYS A 44 -8.63 -1.47 -10.96
C LYS A 44 -7.92 -1.67 -9.62
N ILE A 45 -8.67 -1.66 -8.51
CA ILE A 45 -8.10 -1.93 -7.18
C ILE A 45 -7.53 -3.35 -7.13
N ASN A 46 -8.27 -4.35 -7.63
CA ASN A 46 -7.81 -5.74 -7.66
C ASN A 46 -6.52 -5.91 -8.49
N GLN A 47 -6.45 -5.29 -9.67
CA GLN A 47 -5.24 -5.32 -10.51
C GLN A 47 -4.02 -4.72 -9.79
N MET A 48 -4.21 -3.66 -9.00
CA MET A 48 -3.14 -3.06 -8.21
C MET A 48 -2.66 -4.01 -7.10
N MET A 49 -3.59 -4.66 -6.41
CA MET A 49 -3.30 -5.66 -5.38
C MET A 49 -2.54 -6.86 -5.97
N GLU A 50 -3.00 -7.38 -7.11
CA GLU A 50 -2.34 -8.48 -7.84
C GLU A 50 -0.93 -8.09 -8.27
N ALA A 51 -0.73 -6.88 -8.81
CA ALA A 51 0.59 -6.41 -9.23
C ALA A 51 1.59 -6.36 -8.05
N VAL A 52 1.14 -5.93 -6.87
CA VAL A 52 1.97 -5.89 -5.66
C VAL A 52 2.21 -7.29 -5.09
N HIS A 53 1.23 -8.20 -5.19
CA HIS A 53 1.42 -9.60 -4.83
C HIS A 53 2.47 -10.28 -5.73
N MET A 54 2.35 -10.11 -7.04
CA MET A 54 3.34 -10.62 -8.00
C MET A 54 4.74 -10.05 -7.76
N LEU A 55 4.84 -8.79 -7.30
CA LEU A 55 6.11 -8.19 -6.91
C LEU A 55 6.69 -8.84 -5.65
N ALA A 56 5.86 -9.23 -4.68
CA ALA A 56 6.33 -9.89 -3.46
C ALA A 56 6.92 -11.28 -3.74
N LEU A 57 6.39 -11.98 -4.75
CA LEU A 57 6.85 -13.30 -5.18
C LEU A 57 8.16 -13.26 -5.99
N LYS A 58 8.62 -12.09 -6.43
CA LYS A 58 9.88 -11.98 -7.18
C LYS A 58 11.11 -12.25 -6.31
N PRO A 59 12.22 -12.73 -6.90
CA PRO A 59 13.52 -12.79 -6.23
C PRO A 59 13.90 -11.42 -5.64
N ASP A 60 14.63 -11.41 -4.52
CA ASP A 60 14.90 -10.17 -3.77
C ASP A 60 15.59 -9.10 -4.61
N GLU A 61 16.56 -9.48 -5.44
CA GLU A 61 17.26 -8.54 -6.32
C GLU A 61 16.33 -7.88 -7.35
N GLU A 62 15.47 -8.67 -7.99
CA GLU A 62 14.50 -8.16 -8.97
C GLU A 62 13.44 -7.28 -8.29
N ARG A 63 12.92 -7.73 -7.14
CA ARG A 63 11.98 -6.96 -6.32
C ARG A 63 12.58 -5.62 -5.91
N ARG A 64 13.83 -5.61 -5.45
CA ARG A 64 14.57 -4.39 -5.10
C ARG A 64 14.77 -3.48 -6.30
N LYS A 65 15.14 -4.01 -7.47
CA LYS A 65 15.30 -3.21 -8.69
C LYS A 65 14.00 -2.48 -9.06
N ILE A 66 12.88 -3.19 -9.03
CA ILE A 66 11.55 -2.62 -9.33
C ILE A 66 11.18 -1.57 -8.28
N LEU A 67 11.30 -1.90 -6.99
CA LEU A 67 10.98 -0.96 -5.91
C LEU A 67 11.87 0.28 -5.94
N SER A 68 13.17 0.15 -6.22
CA SER A 68 14.09 1.28 -6.34
C SER A 68 13.66 2.23 -7.47
N ALA A 69 13.30 1.68 -8.63
CA ALA A 69 12.78 2.48 -9.73
C ALA A 69 11.48 3.21 -9.36
N ARG A 70 10.58 2.57 -8.58
CA ARG A 70 9.37 3.22 -8.07
C ARG A 70 9.66 4.33 -7.07
N MET A 71 10.56 4.11 -6.11
CA MET A 71 10.95 5.15 -5.14
C MET A 71 11.58 6.35 -5.84
N GLU A 72 12.40 6.11 -6.87
CA GLU A 72 12.98 7.17 -7.70
C GLU A 72 11.88 7.96 -8.43
N GLN A 73 10.91 7.27 -9.04
CA GLN A 73 9.77 7.93 -9.67
C GLN A 73 8.99 8.78 -8.67
N PHE A 74 8.66 8.21 -7.50
CA PHE A 74 7.92 8.91 -6.46
C PHE A 74 8.64 10.17 -6.00
N ALA A 75 9.96 10.09 -5.75
CA ALA A 75 10.73 11.25 -5.29
C ALA A 75 10.67 12.44 -6.27
N ASN A 76 10.50 12.18 -7.57
CA ASN A 76 10.44 13.20 -8.62
C ASN A 76 9.00 13.66 -8.95
N MET A 77 7.96 13.08 -8.33
CA MET A 77 6.58 13.51 -8.55
C MET A 77 6.24 14.79 -7.76
N PRO A 78 5.29 15.61 -8.26
CA PRO A 78 4.62 16.62 -7.44
C PRO A 78 4.02 16.02 -6.17
N GLU A 79 3.95 16.79 -5.08
CA GLU A 79 3.59 16.27 -3.75
C GLU A 79 2.21 15.61 -3.70
N ASP A 80 1.20 16.23 -4.31
CA ASP A 80 -0.16 15.70 -4.38
C ASP A 80 -0.18 14.30 -5.05
N LYS A 81 0.48 14.18 -6.21
CA LYS A 81 0.58 12.91 -6.94
C LYS A 81 1.41 11.88 -6.18
N ARG A 82 2.48 12.33 -5.51
CA ARG A 82 3.36 11.48 -4.70
C ARG A 82 2.63 10.93 -3.48
N MET A 83 1.82 11.74 -2.80
CA MET A 83 0.98 11.29 -1.68
C MET A 83 0.01 10.21 -2.12
N THR A 84 -0.70 10.40 -3.22
CA THR A 84 -1.62 9.40 -3.78
C THR A 84 -0.86 8.11 -4.14
N ALA A 85 0.24 8.21 -4.90
CA ALA A 85 0.99 7.04 -5.34
C ALA A 85 1.60 6.23 -4.18
N ILE A 86 2.11 6.90 -3.14
CA ILE A 86 2.62 6.25 -1.94
C ILE A 86 1.47 5.61 -1.15
N SER A 87 0.34 6.31 -0.97
CA SER A 87 -0.82 5.76 -0.27
C SER A 87 -1.33 4.49 -0.96
N ASP A 88 -1.54 4.55 -2.27
CA ASP A 88 -2.00 3.44 -3.10
C ASP A 88 -1.09 2.20 -2.97
N MET A 89 0.23 2.41 -3.06
CA MET A 89 1.20 1.33 -2.90
C MET A 89 1.14 0.74 -1.48
N LEU A 90 1.08 1.58 -0.44
CA LEU A 90 1.03 1.11 0.93
C LEU A 90 -0.24 0.30 1.19
N ASP A 91 -1.37 0.73 0.67
CA ASP A 91 -2.64 0.03 0.84
C ASP A 91 -2.65 -1.31 0.11
N SER A 92 -2.10 -1.39 -1.10
CA SER A 92 -1.91 -2.68 -1.77
C SER A 92 -0.97 -3.62 -0.99
N ILE A 93 0.06 -3.07 -0.31
CA ILE A 93 0.94 -3.86 0.56
C ILE A 93 0.20 -4.37 1.81
N ALA A 94 -0.78 -3.63 2.31
CA ALA A 94 -1.57 -4.01 3.50
C ALA A 94 -2.33 -5.31 3.30
N GLU A 95 -2.89 -5.47 2.11
CA GLU A 95 -3.73 -6.60 1.73
C GLU A 95 -2.95 -7.87 1.42
N LEU A 96 -1.62 -7.79 1.36
CA LEU A 96 -0.78 -8.97 1.18
C LEU A 96 -0.86 -9.91 2.39
N PRO A 97 -0.70 -11.23 2.17
CA PRO A 97 -0.35 -12.16 3.23
C PRO A 97 0.85 -11.65 4.04
N GLU A 98 0.87 -11.93 5.35
CA GLU A 98 1.87 -11.36 6.26
C GLU A 98 3.32 -11.59 5.80
N GLU A 99 3.65 -12.80 5.37
CA GLU A 99 4.99 -13.13 4.90
C GLU A 99 5.41 -12.29 3.69
N ASP A 100 4.49 -12.06 2.74
CA ASP A 100 4.75 -11.27 1.53
C ASP A 100 4.82 -9.78 1.84
N ARG A 101 3.97 -9.29 2.76
CA ARG A 101 4.06 -7.93 3.29
C ARG A 101 5.43 -7.68 3.92
N ILE A 102 5.93 -8.59 4.74
CA ILE A 102 7.25 -8.47 5.39
C ILE A 102 8.38 -8.38 4.34
N LYS A 103 8.33 -9.22 3.28
CA LYS A 103 9.32 -9.17 2.18
C LYS A 103 9.37 -7.79 1.51
N ILE A 104 8.21 -7.23 1.18
CA ILE A 104 8.11 -5.91 0.54
C ILE A 104 8.59 -4.81 1.50
N VAL A 105 8.14 -4.83 2.77
CA VAL A 105 8.53 -3.85 3.78
C VAL A 105 10.04 -3.88 4.01
N LYS A 106 10.67 -5.05 4.03
CA LYS A 106 12.13 -5.20 4.13
C LYS A 106 12.84 -4.54 2.95
N SER A 107 12.49 -4.93 1.72
CA SER A 107 13.10 -4.36 0.51
C SER A 107 12.91 -2.83 0.47
N ARG A 108 11.70 -2.33 0.75
CA ARG A 108 11.40 -0.89 0.78
C ARG A 108 12.20 -0.15 1.84
N THR A 109 12.29 -0.70 3.04
CA THR A 109 13.04 -0.10 4.17
C THR A 109 14.51 0.02 3.82
N ASP A 110 15.11 -1.05 3.29
CA ASP A 110 16.49 -1.02 2.85
C ASP A 110 16.74 0.04 1.77
N ILE A 111 15.87 0.09 0.75
CA ILE A 111 15.98 1.06 -0.34
C ILE A 111 15.95 2.48 0.21
N ILE A 112 14.92 2.83 0.98
CA ILE A 112 14.77 4.18 1.56
C ILE A 112 15.99 4.56 2.40
N THR A 113 16.55 3.62 3.18
CA THR A 113 17.74 3.90 4.00
C THR A 113 19.03 4.06 3.19
N SER A 114 19.06 3.59 1.95
CA SER A 114 20.19 3.72 1.02
C SER A 114 20.08 4.88 0.02
N LEU A 115 18.93 5.57 -0.05
CA LEU A 115 18.73 6.66 -0.99
C LEU A 115 19.59 7.89 -0.62
N PRO A 116 19.96 8.74 -1.60
CA PRO A 116 20.53 10.05 -1.33
C PRO A 116 19.63 10.87 -0.39
N GLU A 117 20.24 11.64 0.50
CA GLU A 117 19.55 12.36 1.58
C GLU A 117 18.36 13.19 1.08
N GLN A 118 18.54 13.98 0.02
CA GLN A 118 17.47 14.79 -0.56
C GLN A 118 16.24 13.97 -0.97
N LYS A 119 16.44 12.80 -1.60
CA LYS A 119 15.33 11.93 -2.03
C LYS A 119 14.71 11.20 -0.85
N LYS A 120 15.54 10.76 0.09
CA LYS A 120 15.09 10.16 1.35
C LYS A 120 14.18 11.12 2.10
N ASP A 121 14.55 12.38 2.25
CA ASP A 121 13.77 13.38 2.97
C ASP A 121 12.42 13.66 2.30
N VAL A 122 12.40 13.78 0.96
CA VAL A 122 11.16 13.95 0.19
C VAL A 122 10.20 12.78 0.41
N LEU A 123 10.69 11.54 0.30
CA LEU A 123 9.87 10.36 0.48
C LEU A 123 9.42 10.18 1.92
N MET A 124 10.31 10.38 2.89
CA MET A 124 10.01 10.25 4.32
C MET A 124 9.03 11.33 4.80
N GLY A 125 9.17 12.57 4.33
CA GLY A 125 8.22 13.64 4.63
C GLY A 125 6.82 13.34 4.09
N THR A 126 6.75 12.75 2.88
CA THR A 126 5.48 12.34 2.29
C THR A 126 4.88 11.15 3.02
N LEU A 127 5.70 10.16 3.36
CA LEU A 127 5.29 8.99 4.13
C LEU A 127 4.71 9.41 5.49
N LYS A 128 5.37 10.35 6.20
CA LYS A 128 4.84 10.91 7.46
C LYS A 128 3.45 11.54 7.27
N LYS A 129 3.25 12.34 6.21
CA LYS A 129 1.95 12.95 5.91
C LYS A 129 0.86 11.90 5.62
N VAL A 130 1.19 10.85 4.86
CA VAL A 130 0.26 9.74 4.59
C VAL A 130 -0.09 9.00 5.88
N MET A 131 0.90 8.67 6.69
CA MET A 131 0.73 7.93 7.95
C MET A 131 -0.02 8.73 9.03
N ALA A 132 0.03 10.06 8.99
CA ALA A 132 -0.75 10.90 9.89
C ALA A 132 -2.27 10.68 9.75
N GLY A 133 -2.74 10.29 8.56
CA GLY A 133 -4.14 9.98 8.29
C GLY A 133 -4.56 8.54 8.56
N TRP A 134 -3.65 7.68 9.06
CA TRP A 134 -3.96 6.27 9.31
C TRP A 134 -4.68 6.04 10.63
N THR A 135 -5.55 5.02 10.62
CA THR A 135 -6.14 4.47 11.85
C THR A 135 -5.06 3.83 12.74
N HIS A 136 -5.38 3.64 14.02
CA HIS A 136 -4.46 3.00 14.96
C HIS A 136 -4.06 1.59 14.49
N ASP A 137 -5.04 0.78 14.07
CA ASP A 137 -4.79 -0.59 13.62
C ASP A 137 -3.88 -0.64 12.39
N ARG A 138 -4.07 0.30 11.46
CA ARG A 138 -3.21 0.43 10.28
C ARG A 138 -1.77 0.78 10.65
N LYS A 139 -1.58 1.73 11.59
CA LYS A 139 -0.27 2.08 12.16
C LYS A 139 0.39 0.87 12.84
N MET A 140 -0.38 0.08 13.59
CA MET A 140 0.11 -1.11 14.29
C MET A 140 0.51 -2.23 13.33
N MET A 141 -0.26 -2.47 12.27
CA MET A 141 0.08 -3.43 11.22
C MET A 141 1.41 -3.07 10.55
N GLU A 142 1.61 -1.81 10.17
CA GLU A 142 2.86 -1.35 9.57
C GLU A 142 4.03 -1.48 10.56
N LYS A 143 3.81 -1.12 11.84
CA LYS A 143 4.80 -1.28 12.89
C LYS A 143 5.24 -2.73 13.04
N GLN A 144 4.31 -3.68 13.10
CA GLN A 144 4.63 -5.10 13.19
C GLN A 144 5.44 -5.57 11.98
N ALA A 145 5.05 -5.17 10.77
CA ALA A 145 5.76 -5.52 9.54
C ALA A 145 7.19 -4.96 9.54
N VAL A 146 7.41 -3.71 9.96
CA VAL A 146 8.75 -3.11 10.08
C VAL A 146 9.59 -3.82 11.14
N MET A 147 9.00 -4.17 12.29
CA MET A 147 9.70 -4.90 13.34
C MET A 147 10.19 -6.27 12.83
N ALA A 148 9.31 -7.03 12.18
CA ALA A 148 9.65 -8.32 11.59
C ALA A 148 10.68 -8.19 10.45
N ALA A 149 10.49 -7.24 9.54
CA ALA A 149 11.36 -7.00 8.38
C ALA A 149 12.80 -6.61 8.76
N THR A 150 12.98 -6.01 9.93
CA THR A 150 14.28 -5.52 10.42
C THR A 150 14.90 -6.43 11.48
N GLN A 151 14.26 -7.56 11.80
CA GLN A 151 14.66 -8.40 12.92
C GLN A 151 16.08 -8.97 12.77
N ASP A 152 16.46 -9.30 11.54
CA ASP A 152 17.76 -9.87 11.16
C ASP A 152 18.84 -8.82 10.85
N TYR A 153 18.53 -7.54 10.95
CA TYR A 153 19.53 -6.49 10.82
C TYR A 153 20.51 -6.52 11.98
N PHE A 154 21.76 -6.11 11.72
CA PHE A 154 22.71 -5.86 12.81
C PHE A 154 22.15 -4.81 13.78
N ILE A 155 22.51 -4.94 15.07
CA ILE A 155 21.82 -4.26 16.18
C ILE A 155 21.68 -2.75 15.98
N LEU A 156 22.74 -2.06 15.58
CA LEU A 156 22.71 -0.61 15.41
C LEU A 156 21.82 -0.16 14.25
N LYS A 157 21.90 -0.81 13.07
CA LYS A 157 20.99 -0.50 11.95
C LYS A 157 19.54 -0.77 12.34
N ARG A 158 19.28 -1.89 13.03
CA ARG A 158 17.94 -2.22 13.53
C ARG A 158 17.39 -1.10 14.43
N MET A 159 18.20 -0.63 15.39
CA MET A 159 17.81 0.47 16.27
C MET A 159 17.56 1.77 15.49
N MET A 160 18.48 2.17 14.61
CA MET A 160 18.36 3.40 13.82
C MET A 160 17.10 3.40 12.96
N VAL A 161 16.83 2.31 12.26
CA VAL A 161 15.64 2.18 11.40
C VAL A 161 14.35 2.21 12.21
N ARG A 162 14.30 1.50 13.35
CA ARG A 162 13.11 1.48 14.21
C ARG A 162 12.83 2.84 14.84
N MET A 163 13.85 3.54 15.35
CA MET A 163 13.70 4.91 15.87
C MET A 163 13.24 5.89 14.79
N MET A 164 13.78 5.76 13.57
CA MET A 164 13.36 6.58 12.43
C MET A 164 11.88 6.34 12.11
N PHE A 165 11.42 5.09 12.15
CA PHE A 165 10.03 4.73 11.91
C PHE A 165 9.09 5.17 13.04
N GLU A 166 9.48 5.04 14.30
CA GLU A 166 8.68 5.47 15.45
C GLU A 166 8.36 6.98 15.38
N LYS A 167 9.34 7.81 15.02
CA LYS A 167 9.15 9.26 14.80
C LYS A 167 8.19 9.63 13.66
N MET A 168 7.87 8.69 12.77
CA MET A 168 6.88 8.89 11.72
C MET A 168 5.46 8.53 12.17
N LEU A 169 5.32 7.70 13.21
CA LEU A 169 4.02 7.30 13.74
C LEU A 169 3.43 8.30 14.73
N GLU A 170 4.30 9.09 15.36
CA GLU A 170 4.00 10.28 16.19
C GLU A 170 3.42 11.44 15.35
#